data_AF-A0A4P5XAN7-F1
#
_entry.id   AF-A0A4P5XAN7-F1
#
_cell.length_a   1.000
_cell.length_b   1.000
_cell.length_c   1.000
_cell.angle_alpha   90.00
_cell.angle_beta   90.00
_cell.angle_gamma   90.00
#
_symmetry.space_group_name_H-M   'P 1'
#
loop_
_entity.id
_entity.type
_entity.pdbx_description
1 polymer ?
#
loop_
_entity_poly.entity_id
_entity_poly.type
_entity_poly.pdbx_seq_one_letter_code
_entity_poly.pdbx_strand_id
1 'polypeptide(L)'
;MKNFLRLATVASLVSASVLGGIAMRSADAAGITWGSATTISGTTDVNTEGTLFAASSFGSTNVTVNGVTFAAWSPVPSGTAGVTSGNFTLLQPDTGFAILNAFGSSAAPFSGLPTEYQNLLSDSIYSFGPGSSTVTVSGLTNGQEYSIQFWANDSRPAIGATQTVDGITLDVNTTNADGGVGQWIRGTFTADASFQNFNVSTVAPAGYYSAIQVRAVPEPSTLAGLGIIGTGLAAVIRRRLRAAKSVN
;
A
#
# COMPACT_ATOMS: atom_id res chain seq x y z
N MET A 1 -30.14 30.62 -79.86
CA MET A 1 -29.39 29.39 -80.22
C MET A 1 -28.82 28.78 -78.95
N LYS A 2 -29.49 27.74 -78.43
CA LYS A 2 -28.97 26.38 -78.19
C LYS A 2 -27.96 26.25 -77.02
N ASN A 3 -28.52 25.75 -75.91
CA ASN A 3 -28.04 24.68 -75.02
C ASN A 3 -26.60 24.68 -74.54
N PHE A 4 -26.40 24.64 -73.21
CA PHE A 4 -25.54 23.61 -72.59
C PHE A 4 -26.00 23.29 -71.15
N LEU A 5 -26.51 22.08 -70.97
CA LEU A 5 -26.63 21.36 -69.69
C LEU A 5 -25.26 21.31 -69.00
N ARG A 6 -25.20 21.52 -67.68
CA ARG A 6 -24.10 21.02 -66.84
C ARG A 6 -24.65 20.06 -65.79
N LEU A 7 -24.29 18.80 -65.99
CA LEU A 7 -24.44 17.66 -65.10
C LEU A 7 -23.46 17.87 -63.93
N ALA A 8 -23.97 18.00 -62.70
CA ALA A 8 -23.13 18.05 -61.51
C ALA A 8 -23.12 16.66 -60.85
N THR A 9 -21.95 16.03 -60.91
CA THR A 9 -21.61 14.75 -60.30
C THR A 9 -21.78 14.81 -58.77
N VAL A 10 -22.60 13.93 -58.22
CA VAL A 10 -22.72 13.71 -56.77
C VAL A 10 -21.49 12.93 -56.30
N ALA A 11 -20.67 13.54 -55.45
CA ALA A 11 -19.55 12.89 -54.80
C ALA A 11 -20.01 12.26 -53.47
N SER A 12 -19.95 10.93 -53.39
CA SER A 12 -20.26 10.16 -52.19
C SER A 12 -19.20 10.37 -51.10
N LEU A 13 -19.60 10.81 -49.91
CA LEU A 13 -18.75 10.77 -48.71
C LEU A 13 -18.66 9.34 -48.19
N VAL A 14 -17.45 8.78 -48.17
CA VAL A 14 -17.13 7.56 -47.43
C VAL A 14 -16.81 7.95 -45.98
N SER A 15 -17.66 7.54 -45.04
CA SER A 15 -17.36 7.63 -43.60
C SER A 15 -16.42 6.48 -43.20
N ALA A 16 -15.22 6.82 -42.74
CA ALA A 16 -14.29 5.86 -42.17
C ALA A 16 -14.53 5.75 -40.65
N SER A 17 -15.18 4.67 -40.23
CA SER A 17 -15.33 4.33 -38.81
C SER A 17 -14.02 3.78 -38.27
N VAL A 18 -13.33 4.54 -37.42
CA VAL A 18 -12.19 4.04 -36.65
C VAL A 18 -12.73 3.16 -35.53
N LEU A 19 -12.74 1.85 -35.75
CA LEU A 19 -12.89 0.86 -34.68
C LEU A 19 -11.62 0.87 -33.82
N GLY A 20 -11.62 1.71 -32.78
CA GLY A 20 -10.66 1.62 -31.69
C GLY A 20 -10.91 0.33 -30.92
N GLY A 21 -10.09 -0.70 -31.17
CA GLY A 21 -10.06 -1.90 -30.35
C GLY A 21 -9.63 -1.53 -28.94
N ILE A 22 -10.59 -1.51 -28.00
CA ILE A 22 -10.28 -1.48 -26.58
C ILE A 22 -9.65 -2.84 -26.28
N ALA A 23 -8.32 -2.89 -26.25
CA ALA A 23 -7.62 -4.01 -25.65
C ALA A 23 -8.05 -4.04 -24.18
N MET A 24 -8.90 -5.00 -23.83
CA MET A 24 -9.14 -5.35 -22.43
C MET A 24 -7.80 -5.81 -21.87
N ARG A 25 -7.05 -4.89 -21.23
CA ARG A 25 -5.91 -5.28 -20.41
C ARG A 25 -6.51 -6.15 -19.32
N SER A 26 -6.09 -7.41 -19.26
CA SER A 26 -6.32 -8.22 -18.06
C SER A 26 -5.81 -7.38 -16.88
N ALA A 27 -6.68 -7.11 -15.91
CA ALA A 27 -6.30 -6.39 -14.70
C ALA A 27 -5.48 -7.36 -13.84
N ASP A 28 -4.21 -7.54 -14.21
CA ASP A 28 -3.22 -8.03 -13.25
C ASP A 28 -3.06 -6.95 -12.19
N ALA A 29 -2.96 -7.34 -10.92
CA ALA A 29 -2.67 -6.38 -9.86
C ALA A 29 -1.29 -5.76 -10.12
N ALA A 30 -1.17 -4.44 -9.99
CA ALA A 30 0.08 -3.74 -10.17
C ALA A 30 1.23 -4.38 -9.38
N GLY A 31 2.43 -4.42 -9.96
CA GLY A 31 3.61 -4.90 -9.24
C GLY A 31 3.96 -3.96 -8.09
N ILE A 32 4.13 -4.50 -6.87
CA ILE A 32 4.65 -3.73 -5.74
C ILE A 32 6.16 -3.69 -5.80
N THR A 33 6.73 -2.49 -5.82
CA THR A 33 8.18 -2.30 -5.72
C THR A 33 8.56 -2.23 -4.25
N TRP A 34 9.09 -3.33 -3.72
CA TRP A 34 9.51 -3.43 -2.32
C TRP A 34 10.94 -2.90 -2.09
N GLY A 35 11.13 -2.23 -0.96
CA GLY A 35 12.46 -1.92 -0.41
C GLY A 35 13.05 -3.10 0.37
N SER A 36 14.25 -2.90 0.91
CA SER A 36 14.92 -3.89 1.76
C SER A 36 14.22 -4.06 3.12
N ALA A 37 14.30 -5.27 3.69
CA ALA A 37 13.91 -5.49 5.07
C ALA A 37 14.73 -4.62 6.02
N THR A 38 14.04 -3.99 6.97
CA THR A 38 14.62 -3.06 7.94
C THR A 38 14.28 -3.52 9.34
N THR A 39 15.30 -3.59 10.21
CA THR A 39 15.12 -3.98 11.62
C THR A 39 14.24 -2.97 12.35
N ILE A 40 13.29 -3.50 13.11
CA ILE A 40 12.41 -2.73 13.99
C ILE A 40 13.27 -1.94 14.99
N SER A 41 13.03 -0.62 15.07
CA SER A 41 13.83 0.30 15.88
C SER A 41 13.00 1.20 16.79
N GLY A 42 11.73 1.43 16.46
CA GLY A 42 10.84 2.25 17.28
C GLY A 42 9.70 2.89 16.49
N THR A 43 9.05 3.87 17.11
CA THR A 43 7.85 4.54 16.57
C THR A 43 8.09 5.23 15.24
N THR A 44 9.32 5.70 14.97
CA THR A 44 9.72 6.35 13.72
C THR A 44 9.75 5.41 12.52
N ASP A 45 9.68 4.09 12.75
CA ASP A 45 9.51 3.11 11.66
C ASP A 45 8.17 3.30 10.93
N VAL A 46 7.13 3.76 11.64
CA VAL A 46 5.78 3.96 11.09
C VAL A 46 5.78 5.14 10.13
N ASN A 47 5.51 4.86 8.85
CA ASN A 47 5.37 5.89 7.83
C ASN A 47 4.19 6.83 8.15
N THR A 48 4.45 8.13 8.13
CA THR A 48 3.43 9.19 8.27
C THR A 48 3.28 10.03 7.01
N GLU A 49 4.04 9.75 5.95
CA GLU A 49 3.95 10.47 4.68
C GLU A 49 2.65 10.13 3.95
N GLY A 50 2.04 11.14 3.32
CA GLY A 50 0.77 11.00 2.62
C GLY A 50 -0.43 10.78 3.54
N THR A 51 -1.57 10.43 2.93
CA THR A 51 -2.84 10.27 3.66
C THR A 51 -3.01 8.81 4.06
N LEU A 52 -3.31 8.55 5.33
CA LEU A 52 -3.61 7.20 5.79
C LEU A 52 -4.83 6.66 5.01
N PHE A 53 -4.63 5.55 4.30
CA PHE A 53 -5.70 4.84 3.60
C PHE A 53 -6.31 3.78 4.52
N ALA A 54 -5.48 2.90 5.06
CA ALA A 54 -5.88 1.89 6.04
C ALA A 54 -4.67 1.45 6.87
N ALA A 55 -4.89 1.07 8.13
CA ALA A 55 -3.87 0.46 8.98
C ALA A 55 -4.54 -0.54 9.92
N SER A 56 -3.91 -1.70 10.08
CA SER A 56 -4.39 -2.72 10.99
C SER A 56 -3.26 -3.38 11.75
N SER A 57 -3.49 -3.51 13.05
CA SER A 57 -2.74 -4.41 13.90
C SER A 57 -3.44 -5.76 13.77
N PHE A 58 -2.70 -6.80 13.51
CA PHE A 58 -3.24 -8.16 13.42
C PHE A 58 -3.57 -8.76 14.80
N GLY A 59 -3.89 -7.88 15.75
CA GLY A 59 -4.24 -8.15 17.13
C GLY A 59 -5.67 -7.86 17.49
N SER A 60 -5.91 -7.84 18.80
CA SER A 60 -7.25 -7.77 19.38
C SER A 60 -7.68 -6.37 19.83
N THR A 61 -6.75 -5.42 19.88
CA THR A 61 -6.99 -4.05 20.34
C THR A 61 -6.45 -3.04 19.36
N ASN A 62 -7.11 -1.89 19.24
CA ASN A 62 -6.59 -0.77 18.46
C ASN A 62 -5.32 -0.23 19.11
N VAL A 63 -4.29 0.05 18.33
CA VAL A 63 -3.02 0.59 18.82
C VAL A 63 -2.69 1.85 18.03
N THR A 64 -2.25 2.92 18.69
CA THR A 64 -1.80 4.13 18.00
C THR A 64 -0.30 4.31 18.18
N VAL A 65 0.44 4.35 17.08
CA VAL A 65 1.90 4.51 17.06
C VAL A 65 2.24 5.67 16.15
N ASN A 66 3.05 6.62 16.62
CA ASN A 66 3.46 7.78 15.85
C ASN A 66 2.29 8.53 15.17
N GLY A 67 1.15 8.64 15.87
CA GLY A 67 -0.07 9.28 15.36
C GLY A 67 -0.88 8.46 14.35
N VAL A 68 -0.47 7.24 14.00
CA VAL A 68 -1.23 6.32 13.14
C VAL A 68 -1.97 5.31 14.01
N THR A 69 -3.31 5.29 13.91
CA THR A 69 -4.13 4.28 14.57
C THR A 69 -4.25 3.04 13.69
N PHE A 70 -3.76 1.93 14.20
CA PHE A 70 -3.91 0.59 13.66
C PHE A 70 -5.18 -0.04 14.25
N ALA A 71 -6.15 -0.37 13.39
CA ALA A 71 -7.38 -1.02 13.81
C ALA A 71 -7.12 -2.50 14.15
N ALA A 72 -7.78 -3.01 15.19
CA ALA A 72 -7.75 -4.42 15.54
C ALA A 72 -8.33 -5.29 14.42
N TRP A 73 -7.78 -6.49 14.24
CA TRP A 73 -8.29 -7.49 13.30
C TRP A 73 -9.32 -8.44 13.94
N SER A 74 -9.43 -8.43 15.28
CA SER A 74 -10.29 -9.33 16.05
C SER A 74 -11.80 -9.14 15.86
N PRO A 75 -12.60 -10.23 15.93
CA PRO A 75 -12.19 -11.62 16.16
C PRO A 75 -11.94 -12.42 14.86
N VAL A 76 -10.95 -13.32 14.90
CA VAL A 76 -10.69 -14.32 13.84
C VAL A 76 -10.88 -15.71 14.43
N PRO A 77 -11.87 -16.50 13.99
CA PRO A 77 -12.02 -17.87 14.44
C PRO A 77 -10.77 -18.69 14.08
N SER A 78 -10.25 -19.47 15.02
CA SER A 78 -9.10 -20.35 14.78
C SER A 78 -9.42 -21.36 13.67
N GLY A 79 -8.45 -21.61 12.79
CA GLY A 79 -8.58 -22.56 11.68
C GLY A 79 -9.37 -22.04 10.48
N THR A 80 -9.62 -20.73 10.41
CA THR A 80 -10.26 -20.12 9.23
C THR A 80 -9.23 -19.95 8.11
N ALA A 81 -9.58 -20.38 6.89
CA ALA A 81 -8.72 -20.27 5.72
C ALA A 81 -8.61 -18.83 5.16
N GLY A 82 -9.58 -17.96 5.46
CA GLY A 82 -9.54 -16.57 5.03
C GLY A 82 -10.31 -15.64 5.96
N VAL A 83 -9.77 -14.46 6.18
CA VAL A 83 -10.36 -13.46 7.06
C VAL A 83 -10.23 -12.06 6.45
N THR A 84 -11.31 -11.27 6.55
CA THR A 84 -11.33 -9.88 6.14
C THR A 84 -11.56 -8.98 7.35
N SER A 85 -10.74 -7.93 7.49
CA SER A 85 -10.96 -6.83 8.42
C SER A 85 -10.73 -5.50 7.71
N GLY A 86 -11.76 -4.66 7.67
CA GLY A 86 -11.73 -3.39 6.94
C GLY A 86 -11.31 -3.58 5.48
N ASN A 87 -10.23 -2.91 5.08
CA ASN A 87 -9.69 -2.94 3.71
C ASN A 87 -8.77 -4.13 3.45
N PHE A 88 -8.49 -4.98 4.43
CA PHE A 88 -7.52 -6.05 4.29
C PHE A 88 -8.19 -7.41 4.35
N THR A 89 -7.80 -8.30 3.44
CA THR A 89 -8.15 -9.72 3.51
C THR A 89 -6.87 -10.54 3.54
N LEU A 90 -6.82 -11.52 4.42
CA LEU A 90 -5.73 -12.48 4.51
C LEU A 90 -6.30 -13.87 4.20
N LEU A 91 -5.72 -14.57 3.24
CA LEU A 91 -6.12 -15.89 2.79
C LEU A 91 -4.95 -16.86 2.88
N GLN A 92 -5.13 -17.99 3.54
CA GLN A 92 -4.22 -19.13 3.54
C GLN A 92 -5.03 -20.43 3.38
N PRO A 93 -4.92 -21.10 2.23
CA PRO A 93 -5.79 -22.23 1.91
C PRO A 93 -5.46 -23.51 2.71
N ASP A 94 -4.23 -23.64 3.21
CA ASP A 94 -3.73 -24.96 3.63
C ASP A 94 -3.92 -25.27 5.12
N THR A 95 -3.71 -24.29 6.00
CA THR A 95 -3.55 -24.56 7.44
C THR A 95 -4.30 -23.61 8.37
N GLY A 96 -4.88 -22.54 7.81
CA GLY A 96 -5.66 -21.54 8.53
C GLY A 96 -4.87 -20.68 9.51
N PHE A 97 -5.59 -19.78 10.18
CA PHE A 97 -5.02 -18.75 11.05
C PHE A 97 -5.54 -18.83 12.49
N ALA A 98 -4.79 -18.24 13.42
CA ALA A 98 -5.27 -17.82 14.73
C ALA A 98 -4.66 -16.46 15.13
N ILE A 99 -5.41 -15.61 15.82
CA ILE A 99 -4.80 -14.47 16.52
C ILE A 99 -4.18 -14.99 17.81
N LEU A 100 -2.90 -14.67 18.03
CA LEU A 100 -2.21 -14.90 19.30
C LEU A 100 -1.65 -13.56 19.82
N ASN A 101 -1.52 -13.44 21.13
CA ASN A 101 -1.25 -12.17 21.83
C ASN A 101 -0.04 -12.27 22.79
N ALA A 102 0.93 -13.09 22.42
CA ALA A 102 2.08 -13.40 23.26
C ALA A 102 3.39 -13.40 22.45
N PHE A 103 3.55 -12.45 21.52
CA PHE A 103 4.77 -12.33 20.70
C PHE A 103 5.75 -11.27 21.20
N GLY A 104 5.46 -10.63 22.34
CA GLY A 104 6.39 -9.72 23.02
C GLY A 104 7.38 -10.44 23.94
N SER A 105 8.25 -9.69 24.59
CA SER A 105 9.18 -10.19 25.62
C SER A 105 9.51 -9.11 26.66
N SER A 106 9.94 -9.52 27.86
CA SER A 106 10.49 -8.60 28.86
C SER A 106 12.00 -8.35 28.68
N ALA A 107 12.67 -9.04 27.76
CA ALA A 107 14.09 -8.88 27.46
C ALA A 107 14.34 -7.79 26.40
N ALA A 108 15.56 -7.24 26.37
CA ALA A 108 15.98 -6.29 25.35
C ALA A 108 16.44 -7.04 24.07
N PRO A 109 16.34 -6.43 22.86
CA PRO A 109 15.93 -5.04 22.60
C PRO A 109 14.42 -4.72 22.72
N PHE A 110 13.51 -5.70 22.65
CA PHE A 110 12.07 -5.47 22.60
C PHE A 110 11.54 -4.65 23.79
N SER A 111 11.95 -4.98 25.01
CA SER A 111 11.56 -4.23 26.23
C SER A 111 12.03 -2.77 26.24
N GLY A 112 13.00 -2.42 25.39
CA GLY A 112 13.46 -1.05 25.19
C GLY A 112 12.64 -0.24 24.18
N LEU A 113 11.71 -0.88 23.44
CA LEU A 113 10.82 -0.17 22.52
C LEU A 113 9.77 0.65 23.30
N PRO A 114 9.21 1.72 22.72
CA PRO A 114 8.08 2.42 23.31
C PRO A 114 6.87 1.49 23.53
N THR A 115 6.12 1.70 24.62
CA THR A 115 5.01 0.81 25.02
C THR A 115 3.96 0.63 23.93
N GLU A 116 3.61 1.69 23.20
CA GLU A 116 2.68 1.62 22.08
C GLU A 116 3.20 0.75 20.94
N TYR A 117 4.51 0.72 20.71
CA TYR A 117 5.11 -0.10 19.68
C TYR A 117 5.25 -1.55 20.14
N GLN A 118 5.55 -1.78 21.43
CA GLN A 118 5.44 -3.11 22.03
C GLN A 118 4.02 -3.68 21.88
N ASN A 119 2.99 -2.86 22.12
CA ASN A 119 1.59 -3.29 21.96
C ASN A 119 1.27 -3.64 20.50
N LEU A 120 1.79 -2.87 19.53
CA LEU A 120 1.60 -3.16 18.10
C LEU A 120 2.21 -4.51 17.69
N LEU A 121 3.33 -4.89 18.30
CA LEU A 121 4.13 -6.06 17.92
C LEU A 121 3.86 -7.31 18.77
N SER A 122 3.17 -7.16 19.91
CA SER A 122 2.88 -8.28 20.84
C SER A 122 1.74 -9.17 20.36
N ASP A 123 0.90 -8.63 19.48
CA ASP A 123 -0.18 -9.36 18.84
C ASP A 123 0.19 -9.70 17.38
N SER A 124 -0.26 -10.86 16.91
CA SER A 124 -0.02 -11.29 15.54
C SER A 124 -1.14 -12.24 15.10
N ILE A 125 -1.45 -12.23 13.80
CA ILE A 125 -2.03 -13.41 13.19
C ILE A 125 -0.90 -14.42 13.02
N TYR A 126 -1.14 -15.63 13.49
CA TYR A 126 -0.25 -16.77 13.38
C TYR A 126 -0.82 -17.73 12.33
N SER A 127 -0.01 -18.10 11.35
CA SER A 127 -0.35 -19.21 10.46
C SER A 127 0.24 -20.51 10.95
N PHE A 128 -0.56 -21.58 10.95
CA PHE A 128 -0.08 -22.88 11.38
C PHE A 128 0.80 -23.52 10.30
N GLY A 129 2.11 -23.65 10.51
CA GLY A 129 2.98 -24.35 9.56
C GLY A 129 3.37 -23.52 8.32
N PRO A 130 4.23 -24.11 7.45
CA PRO A 130 4.67 -23.47 6.22
C PRO A 130 3.54 -23.39 5.21
N GLY A 131 3.57 -22.36 4.36
CA GLY A 131 2.57 -22.15 3.32
C GLY A 131 2.66 -20.76 2.71
N SER A 132 1.85 -20.55 1.68
CA SER A 132 1.68 -19.25 1.03
C SER A 132 0.36 -18.63 1.46
N SER A 133 0.41 -17.41 1.95
CA SER A 133 -0.76 -16.59 2.21
C SER A 133 -0.84 -15.46 1.22
N THR A 134 -2.04 -15.08 0.81
CA THR A 134 -2.29 -13.89 0.00
C THR A 134 -2.89 -12.82 0.89
N VAL A 135 -2.30 -11.63 0.86
CA VAL A 135 -2.88 -10.42 1.45
C VAL A 135 -3.49 -9.58 0.32
N THR A 136 -4.76 -9.24 0.46
CA THR A 136 -5.49 -8.36 -0.45
C THR A 136 -5.80 -7.05 0.25
N VAL A 137 -5.39 -5.94 -0.35
CA VAL A 137 -5.84 -4.58 -0.02
C VAL A 137 -6.98 -4.21 -0.96
N SER A 138 -8.15 -3.88 -0.43
CA SER A 138 -9.36 -3.53 -1.20
C SER A 138 -9.73 -2.05 -1.06
N GLY A 139 -10.52 -1.54 -2.01
CA GLY A 139 -11.04 -0.17 -1.99
C GLY A 139 -10.08 0.87 -2.56
N LEU A 140 -9.08 0.44 -3.34
CA LEU A 140 -8.08 1.32 -3.93
C LEU A 140 -8.69 2.15 -5.06
N THR A 141 -8.19 3.37 -5.23
CA THR A 141 -8.52 4.24 -6.37
C THR A 141 -7.58 3.95 -7.53
N ASN A 142 -8.13 3.59 -8.68
CA ASN A 142 -7.37 3.31 -9.90
C ASN A 142 -6.59 4.56 -10.35
N GLY A 143 -5.31 4.40 -10.71
CA GLY A 143 -4.36 5.46 -11.04
C GLY A 143 -3.67 6.12 -9.85
N GLN A 144 -4.13 5.90 -8.61
CA GLN A 144 -3.51 6.49 -7.41
C GLN A 144 -2.26 5.71 -6.99
N GLU A 145 -1.18 6.43 -6.66
CA GLU A 145 0.01 5.84 -6.04
C GLU A 145 -0.21 5.59 -4.54
N TYR A 146 0.21 4.42 -4.07
CA TYR A 146 0.15 4.01 -2.67
C TYR A 146 1.52 3.57 -2.16
N SER A 147 1.76 3.82 -0.88
CA SER A 147 2.83 3.17 -0.11
C SER A 147 2.21 2.16 0.84
N ILE A 148 2.79 0.96 0.90
CA ILE A 148 2.41 -0.12 1.80
C ILE A 148 3.58 -0.44 2.73
N GLN A 149 3.28 -0.73 4.00
CA GLN A 149 4.27 -1.17 4.97
C GLN A 149 3.75 -2.37 5.74
N PHE A 150 4.60 -3.37 5.93
CA PHE A 150 4.26 -4.66 6.53
C PHE A 150 5.31 -5.03 7.58
N TRP A 151 4.86 -5.53 8.74
CA TRP A 151 5.70 -5.90 9.88
C TRP A 151 5.57 -7.37 10.23
N ALA A 152 6.70 -7.97 10.57
CA ALA A 152 6.80 -9.32 11.09
C ALA A 152 7.65 -9.32 12.36
N ASN A 153 7.09 -9.79 13.47
CA ASN A 153 7.80 -9.83 14.75
C ASN A 153 7.40 -11.06 15.58
N ASP A 154 8.40 -11.70 16.17
CA ASP A 154 8.25 -12.63 17.29
C ASP A 154 9.43 -12.45 18.26
N SER A 155 9.19 -11.70 19.33
CA SER A 155 10.22 -11.35 20.31
C SER A 155 10.39 -12.39 21.41
N ARG A 156 9.64 -13.50 21.36
CA ARG A 156 9.87 -14.66 22.21
C ARG A 156 11.24 -15.28 21.92
N PRO A 157 11.69 -16.28 22.72
CA PRO A 157 12.81 -17.14 22.35
C PRO A 157 12.49 -17.93 21.07
N ALA A 158 12.70 -17.31 19.91
CA ALA A 158 12.44 -17.88 18.59
C ALA A 158 13.73 -18.39 17.94
N ILE A 159 13.61 -19.51 17.22
CA ILE A 159 14.70 -20.12 16.46
C ILE A 159 14.48 -19.81 14.98
N GLY A 160 15.24 -18.88 14.40
CA GLY A 160 15.51 -18.77 12.96
C GLY A 160 14.30 -18.57 12.04
N ALA A 161 13.17 -18.10 12.55
CA ALA A 161 11.96 -17.96 11.76
C ALA A 161 12.09 -16.79 10.78
N THR A 162 11.87 -17.06 9.50
CA THR A 162 11.80 -16.04 8.46
C THR A 162 10.52 -16.20 7.66
N GLN A 163 10.12 -15.14 6.96
CA GLN A 163 9.06 -15.20 5.98
C GLN A 163 9.38 -14.29 4.80
N THR A 164 8.86 -14.63 3.64
CA THR A 164 9.17 -13.96 2.38
C THR A 164 7.93 -13.25 1.85
N VAL A 165 8.00 -11.94 1.67
CA VAL A 165 6.94 -11.11 1.09
C VAL A 165 7.34 -10.73 -0.34
N ASP A 166 6.65 -11.27 -1.34
CA ASP A 166 6.96 -11.10 -2.77
C ASP A 166 8.46 -11.21 -3.11
N GLY A 167 9.16 -12.17 -2.49
CA GLY A 167 10.59 -12.41 -2.70
C GLY A 167 11.53 -11.68 -1.74
N ILE A 168 11.04 -10.79 -0.87
CA ILE A 168 11.84 -10.15 0.19
C ILE A 168 11.73 -10.93 1.49
N THR A 169 12.85 -11.45 1.99
CA THR A 169 12.90 -12.19 3.25
C THR A 169 12.98 -11.22 4.43
N LEU A 170 12.08 -11.41 5.40
CA LEU A 170 12.06 -10.76 6.71
C LEU A 170 12.43 -11.79 7.76
N ASP A 171 13.34 -11.39 8.64
CA ASP A 171 13.59 -12.07 9.91
C ASP A 171 12.56 -11.59 10.94
N VAL A 172 11.88 -12.52 11.62
CA VAL A 172 10.90 -12.17 12.66
C VAL A 172 11.56 -11.94 14.02
N ASN A 173 12.83 -12.33 14.18
CA ASN A 173 13.67 -12.12 15.36
C ASN A 173 15.16 -12.06 14.96
N THR A 174 15.64 -10.86 14.65
CA THR A 174 17.00 -10.62 14.11
C THR A 174 18.16 -11.05 15.00
N THR A 175 17.91 -11.28 16.30
CA THR A 175 18.95 -11.74 17.25
C THR A 175 18.87 -13.24 17.53
N ASN A 176 17.81 -13.92 17.08
CA ASN A 176 17.51 -15.33 17.39
C ASN A 176 17.58 -15.62 18.91
N ALA A 177 17.04 -14.69 19.69
CA ALA A 177 17.11 -14.72 21.15
C ALA A 177 15.88 -14.06 21.75
N ASP A 178 15.63 -14.36 23.04
CA ASP A 178 14.58 -13.68 23.80
C ASP A 178 14.79 -12.16 23.79
N GLY A 179 13.73 -11.41 23.54
CA GLY A 179 13.79 -9.96 23.42
C GLY A 179 14.22 -9.46 22.04
N GLY A 180 14.66 -10.32 21.13
CA GLY A 180 14.96 -9.94 19.76
C GLY A 180 13.77 -9.29 19.06
N VAL A 181 14.04 -8.45 18.06
CA VAL A 181 12.99 -7.77 17.28
C VAL A 181 13.07 -8.21 15.83
N GLY A 182 11.91 -8.26 15.19
CA GLY A 182 11.80 -8.60 13.78
C GLY A 182 12.08 -7.44 12.85
N GLN A 183 11.45 -7.50 11.67
CA GLN A 183 11.69 -6.58 10.58
C GLN A 183 10.39 -6.08 9.96
N TRP A 184 10.52 -4.98 9.23
CA TRP A 184 9.47 -4.46 8.36
C TRP A 184 10.00 -4.21 6.97
N ILE A 185 9.09 -4.16 6.00
CA ILE A 185 9.35 -3.75 4.63
C ILE A 185 8.36 -2.68 4.21
N ARG A 186 8.78 -1.83 3.27
CA ARG A 186 7.93 -0.82 2.64
C ARG A 186 7.98 -1.00 1.13
N GLY A 187 6.83 -0.87 0.48
CA GLY A 187 6.73 -0.89 -0.97
C GLY A 187 5.88 0.26 -1.50
N THR A 188 5.95 0.47 -2.80
CA THR A 188 5.07 1.40 -3.53
C THR A 188 4.49 0.74 -4.76
N PHE A 189 3.29 1.18 -5.15
CA PHE A 189 2.63 0.73 -6.37
C PHE A 189 1.60 1.78 -6.82
N THR A 190 1.30 1.82 -8.12
CA THR A 190 0.16 2.56 -8.66
C THR A 190 -0.98 1.59 -8.85
N ALA A 191 -2.10 1.79 -8.17
CA ALA A 191 -3.24 0.89 -8.28
C ALA A 191 -3.79 0.91 -9.71
N ASP A 192 -3.90 -0.25 -10.35
CA ASP A 192 -4.53 -0.45 -11.67
C ASP A 192 -5.90 -1.14 -11.57
N ALA A 193 -6.29 -1.52 -10.35
CA ALA A 193 -7.57 -2.08 -9.98
C ALA A 193 -8.04 -1.50 -8.62
N SER A 194 -9.26 -1.86 -8.21
CA SER A 194 -9.78 -1.50 -6.88
C SER A 194 -9.19 -2.35 -5.74
N PHE A 195 -8.23 -3.22 -6.05
CA PHE A 195 -7.55 -4.08 -5.10
C PHE A 195 -6.08 -4.27 -5.49
N GLN A 196 -5.26 -4.66 -4.52
CA GLN A 196 -3.87 -5.05 -4.71
C GLN A 196 -3.62 -6.32 -3.91
N ASN A 197 -2.95 -7.29 -4.53
CA ASN A 197 -2.53 -8.52 -3.85
C ASN A 197 -1.01 -8.54 -3.67
N PHE A 198 -0.56 -9.17 -2.60
CA PHE A 198 0.83 -9.62 -2.44
C PHE A 198 0.86 -10.95 -1.68
N ASN A 199 1.94 -11.71 -1.85
CA ASN A 199 2.08 -13.02 -1.24
C ASN A 199 3.07 -12.99 -0.09
N VAL A 200 2.73 -13.71 0.97
CA VAL A 200 3.59 -13.98 2.12
C VAL A 200 3.81 -15.48 2.19
N SER A 201 5.01 -15.91 1.85
CA SER A 201 5.46 -17.30 1.95
C SER A 201 6.17 -17.49 3.28
N THR A 202 5.74 -18.49 4.03
CA THR A 202 6.24 -18.75 5.37
C THR A 202 7.06 -20.03 5.34
N VAL A 203 8.27 -19.99 5.91
CA VAL A 203 9.04 -21.21 6.17
C VAL A 203 8.80 -21.65 7.60
N ALA A 204 9.02 -22.93 7.89
CA ALA A 204 8.76 -23.50 9.21
C ALA A 204 9.42 -22.65 10.32
N PRO A 205 8.74 -22.45 11.48
CA PRO A 205 7.54 -23.17 11.90
C PRO A 205 6.20 -22.52 11.49
N ALA A 206 6.17 -21.24 11.09
CA ALA A 206 4.93 -20.47 10.91
C ALA A 206 5.16 -19.09 10.28
N GLY A 207 4.06 -18.41 9.95
CA GLY A 207 4.01 -17.00 9.57
C GLY A 207 3.56 -16.09 10.70
N TYR A 208 4.09 -14.87 10.68
CA TYR A 208 3.93 -13.85 11.70
C TYR A 208 3.51 -12.54 11.04
N TYR A 209 2.25 -12.18 11.20
CA TYR A 209 1.67 -10.98 10.63
C TYR A 209 1.39 -10.04 11.80
N SER A 210 2.28 -9.08 12.08
CA SER A 210 2.14 -8.20 13.27
C SER A 210 1.30 -6.96 12.95
N ALA A 211 1.64 -6.26 11.86
CA ALA A 211 0.90 -5.09 11.41
C ALA A 211 0.99 -4.87 9.90
N ILE A 212 0.07 -4.07 9.38
CA ILE A 212 0.07 -3.57 8.01
C ILE A 212 -0.48 -2.15 7.96
N GLN A 213 0.09 -1.29 7.11
CA GLN A 213 -0.52 -0.02 6.75
C GLN A 213 -0.39 0.27 5.26
N VAL A 214 -1.33 1.06 4.74
CA VAL A 214 -1.35 1.58 3.39
C VAL A 214 -1.67 3.07 3.45
N ARG A 215 -0.95 3.85 2.64
CA ARG A 215 -1.10 5.31 2.55
C ARG A 215 -1.20 5.73 1.10
N ALA A 216 -2.12 6.63 0.79
CA ALA A 216 -2.17 7.28 -0.51
C ALA A 216 -1.06 8.33 -0.58
N VAL A 217 -0.18 8.20 -1.58
CA VAL A 217 0.92 9.12 -1.84
C VAL A 217 0.37 10.27 -2.69
N PRO A 218 0.37 11.53 -2.22
CA PRO A 218 -0.15 12.64 -3.01
C PRO A 218 0.60 12.73 -4.33
N GLU A 219 -0.11 12.88 -5.45
CA GLU A 219 0.57 13.08 -6.73
C GLU A 219 1.44 14.33 -6.67
N PRO A 220 2.73 14.24 -7.05
CA PRO A 220 3.61 15.39 -7.07
C PRO A 220 3.26 16.30 -8.27
N SER A 221 2.14 17.05 -8.25
CA SER A 221 1.96 18.27 -9.09
C SER A 221 0.64 19.06 -9.04
N THR A 222 -0.37 18.80 -8.19
CA THR A 222 -1.53 19.72 -8.18
C THR A 222 -1.23 21.08 -7.53
N LEU A 223 -0.27 21.12 -6.58
CA LEU A 223 0.16 22.37 -5.92
C LEU A 223 1.16 23.18 -6.77
N ALA A 224 1.98 22.53 -7.59
CA ALA A 224 2.93 23.23 -8.47
C ALA A 224 2.22 23.92 -9.66
N GLY A 225 1.17 23.30 -10.21
CA GLY A 225 0.41 23.86 -11.33
C GLY A 225 -0.34 25.15 -10.99
N LEU A 226 -0.93 25.25 -9.78
CA LEU A 226 -1.63 26.47 -9.34
C LEU A 226 -0.69 27.65 -9.09
N GLY A 227 0.54 27.40 -8.61
CA GLY A 227 1.56 28.44 -8.43
C GLY A 227 2.07 29.04 -9.75
N ILE A 228 2.17 28.23 -10.81
CA ILE A 228 2.61 28.67 -12.14
C ILE A 228 1.52 29.46 -12.86
N ILE A 229 0.25 29.06 -12.75
CA ILE A 229 -0.87 29.79 -13.35
C ILE A 229 -1.06 31.16 -12.65
N GLY A 230 -0.94 31.21 -11.33
CA GLY A 230 -1.08 32.46 -10.55
C GLY A 230 0.03 33.48 -10.83
N THR A 231 1.29 33.03 -10.95
CA THR A 231 2.42 33.92 -11.25
C THR A 231 2.43 34.38 -12.72
N GLY A 232 2.05 33.52 -13.65
CA GLY A 232 1.89 33.87 -15.07
C GLY A 232 0.81 34.93 -15.29
N LEU A 233 -0.36 34.79 -14.65
CA LEU A 233 -1.44 35.76 -14.76
C LEU A 233 -1.07 37.12 -14.14
N ALA A 234 -0.39 37.11 -12.98
CA ALA A 234 0.09 38.34 -12.33
C ALA A 234 1.15 39.07 -13.17
N ALA A 235 2.05 38.35 -13.85
CA ALA A 235 3.06 38.93 -14.74
C ALA A 235 2.41 39.58 -15.98
N VAL A 236 1.40 38.95 -16.58
CA VAL A 236 0.66 39.49 -17.73
C VAL A 236 -0.14 40.73 -17.36
N ILE A 237 -0.82 40.73 -16.21
CA ILE A 237 -1.56 41.90 -15.71
C ILE A 237 -0.61 43.07 -15.44
N ARG A 238 0.55 42.84 -14.79
CA ARG A 238 1.56 43.89 -14.56
C ARG A 238 2.12 44.48 -15.85
N ARG A 239 2.28 43.67 -16.90
CA ARG A 239 2.80 44.14 -18.20
C ARG A 239 1.80 45.05 -18.92
N ARG A 240 0.50 44.73 -18.84
CA ARG A 240 -0.57 45.58 -19.42
C ARG A 240 -0.73 46.91 -18.69
N LEU A 241 -0.60 46.93 -17.36
CA LEU A 241 -0.69 48.15 -16.57
C LEU A 241 0.50 49.12 -16.79
N ARG A 242 1.70 48.59 -17.08
CA ARG A 242 2.87 49.43 -17.43
C ARG A 242 2.75 50.05 -18.83
N ALA A 243 2.21 49.31 -19.80
CA ALA A 243 1.98 49.82 -21.15
C ALA A 243 0.90 50.93 -21.19
N ALA A 244 -0.11 50.86 -20.32
CA ALA A 244 -1.14 51.88 -20.21
C ALA A 244 -0.64 53.20 -19.57
N LYS A 245 0.49 53.17 -18.84
CA LYS A 245 1.03 54.33 -18.12
C LYS A 245 2.07 55.13 -18.93
N SER A 246 2.52 54.62 -20.08
CA SER A 246 3.52 55.30 -20.94
C SER A 246 2.90 56.08 -22.11
N VAL A 247 1.60 56.37 -22.07
CA VAL A 247 0.85 57.03 -23.17
C VAL A 247 0.24 58.38 -22.73
N ASN A 248 0.52 58.84 -21.50
CA ASN A 248 0.22 60.20 -21.03
C ASN A 248 1.52 60.91 -20.64
#